data_AF-A0A7W0WBF8-F1
#
_entry.id   AF-A0A7W0WBF8-F1
#
_cell.length_a   1.000
_cell.length_b   1.000
_cell.length_c   1.000
_cell.angle_alpha   90.00
_cell.angle_beta   90.00
_cell.angle_gamma   90.00
#
_symmetry.space_group_name_H-M   'P 1'
#
loop_
_entity.id
_entity.type
_entity.pdbx_description
1 polymer ?
#
loop_
_entity_poly.entity_id
_entity_poly.type
_entity_poly.pdbx_seq_one_letter_code
_entity_poly.pdbx_strand_id
1 'polypeptide(L)' 'MPFGIGVTELVILLVALLIIFGPKRLPEMGRSLGKGMREFKDSISGKDDDEPVHHRLATELPPADEHPVAHEQRERDTVS' A
#
# COMPACT_ATOMS: atom_id res chain seq x y z
N MET A 1 1.20 -48.81 8.01
CA MET A 1 0.84 -47.92 9.13
C MET A 1 0.45 -46.57 8.53
N PRO A 2 -0.77 -46.05 8.70
CA PRO A 2 -1.23 -44.87 7.97
C PRO A 2 -0.64 -43.60 8.60
N PHE A 3 0.63 -43.34 8.32
CA PHE A 3 1.36 -42.19 8.82
C PHE A 3 1.37 -41.07 7.79
N GLY A 4 0.65 -40.01 8.12
CA GLY A 4 0.78 -38.70 7.50
C GLY A 4 -0.05 -38.57 6.24
N ILE A 5 -1.06 -37.70 6.28
CA ILE A 5 -1.53 -37.06 5.06
C ILE A 5 -0.29 -36.36 4.48
N GLY A 6 0.33 -37.01 3.50
CA GLY A 6 1.52 -36.50 2.86
C GLY A 6 1.17 -35.28 2.03
N VAL A 7 2.20 -34.52 1.65
CA VAL A 7 2.05 -33.46 0.66
C VAL A 7 1.36 -34.00 -0.61
N THR A 8 1.62 -35.26 -0.97
CA THR A 8 0.98 -35.96 -2.09
C THR A 8 -0.53 -36.09 -1.94
N GLU A 9 -1.05 -36.62 -0.82
CA GLU A 9 -2.50 -36.68 -0.57
C GLU A 9 -3.16 -35.29 -0.58
N LEU A 10 -2.51 -34.29 0.02
CA LEU A 10 -3.01 -32.90 0.02
C LEU A 10 -3.11 -32.36 -1.41
N VAL A 11 -2.11 -32.61 -2.26
CA VAL A 11 -2.10 -32.21 -3.67
C VAL A 11 -3.21 -32.92 -4.44
N ILE A 12 -3.43 -34.22 -4.21
CA ILE A 12 -4.53 -34.97 -4.84
C ILE A 12 -5.89 -34.38 -4.45
N LEU A 13 -6.10 -34.08 -3.16
CA LEU A 13 -7.32 -33.44 -2.68
C LEU A 13 -7.51 -32.05 -3.28
N LEU A 14 -6.43 -31.26 -3.34
CA LEU A 14 -6.43 -29.93 -3.96
C LEU A 14 -6.83 -30.03 -5.43
N VAL A 15 -6.26 -30.97 -6.18
CA VAL A 15 -6.59 -31.20 -7.60
C VAL A 15 -8.06 -31.59 -7.75
N ALA A 16 -8.61 -32.45 -6.88
CA ALA A 16 -10.03 -32.80 -6.91
C ALA A 16 -10.93 -31.57 -6.68
N LEU A 17 -10.61 -30.73 -5.69
CA LEU A 17 -11.29 -29.45 -5.46
C LEU A 17 -11.16 -28.50 -6.65
N LEU A 18 -9.99 -28.47 -7.28
CA LEU A 18 -9.74 -27.65 -8.47
C LEU A 18 -10.55 -28.09 -9.68
N ILE A 19 -10.90 -29.38 -9.80
CA ILE A 19 -11.78 -29.84 -10.86
C ILE A 19 -13.22 -29.37 -10.61
N ILE A 20 -13.68 -29.44 -9.36
CA ILE A 20 -15.06 -29.06 -8.98
C ILE A 20 -15.25 -27.53 -9.02
N PHE A 21 -14.34 -26.80 -8.38
CA PHE A 21 -14.43 -25.34 -8.23
C PHE A 21 -13.71 -24.57 -9.35
N GLY A 22 -12.69 -25.17 -9.97
CA GLY A 22 -11.86 -24.54 -11.00
C GLY A 22 -10.58 -23.89 -10.45
N PRO A 23 -9.45 -23.93 -11.19
CA PRO A 23 -8.16 -23.33 -10.81
C PRO A 23 -8.18 -21.82 -10.65
N LYS A 24 -9.18 -21.14 -11.20
CA LYS A 24 -9.34 -19.69 -11.07
C LYS A 24 -10.12 -19.28 -9.82
N ARG A 25 -11.04 -20.12 -9.32
CA ARG A 25 -11.95 -19.73 -8.23
C ARG A 25 -11.32 -19.82 -6.85
N LEU A 26 -10.49 -20.83 -6.58
CA LEU A 26 -9.75 -20.92 -5.32
C LEU A 26 -8.87 -19.68 -5.04
N PRO A 27 -8.00 -19.22 -5.97
CA PRO A 27 -7.17 -18.04 -5.70
C PRO A 27 -7.97 -16.74 -5.67
N GLU A 28 -9.07 -16.65 -6.42
CA GLU A 28 -9.97 -15.49 -6.40
C GLU A 28 -10.65 -15.33 -5.03
N MET A 29 -11.21 -16.43 -4.49
CA MET A 29 -11.77 -16.47 -3.14
C MET A 29 -10.70 -16.28 -2.06
N GLY A 30 -9.51 -16.87 -2.24
CA GLY A 30 -8.39 -16.67 -1.32
C GLY A 30 -7.93 -15.21 -1.26
N ARG A 31 -7.93 -14.49 -2.39
CA ARG A 31 -7.59 -13.06 -2.44
C ARG A 31 -8.61 -12.19 -1.71
N SER A 32 -9.91 -12.43 -1.87
CA SER A 32 -10.95 -11.66 -1.18
C SER A 32 -10.94 -11.93 0.33
N LEU A 33 -10.83 -13.20 0.73
CA LEU A 33 -10.69 -13.60 2.13
C LEU A 33 -9.40 -13.07 2.75
N GLY A 34 -8.29 -13.07 2.00
CA GLY A 34 -7.00 -12.57 2.45
C GLY A 34 -7.01 -11.07 2.74
N LYS A 35 -7.66 -10.27 1.88
CA LYS A 35 -7.85 -8.81 2.12
C LYS A 35 -8.68 -8.56 3.37
N GLY A 36 -9.84 -9.23 3.50
CA GLY A 36 -10.69 -9.10 4.68
C GLY A 36 -9.99 -9.56 5.96
N MET A 37 -9.21 -10.65 5.92
CA MET A 37 -8.42 -11.12 7.06
C MET A 37 -7.30 -10.14 7.43
N ARG A 38 -6.69 -9.47 6.44
CA ARG A 38 -5.69 -8.44 6.67
C ARG A 38 -6.32 -7.22 7.36
N GLU A 39 -7.37 -6.65 6.78
CA GLU A 39 -8.10 -5.51 7.36
C GLU A 39 -8.64 -5.83 8.76
N PHE A 40 -9.16 -7.05 8.96
CA PHE A 40 -9.59 -7.54 10.27
C PHE A 40 -8.42 -7.59 11.25
N LYS A 41 -7.28 -8.17 10.86
CA LYS A 41 -6.09 -8.22 11.71
C LYS A 41 -5.54 -6.83 12.02
N ASP A 42 -5.54 -5.91 11.06
CA ASP A 42 -5.03 -4.55 11.23
C ASP A 42 -5.90 -3.78 12.23
N SER A 43 -7.22 -3.93 12.13
CA SER A 43 -8.20 -3.37 13.07
C SER A 43 -8.05 -3.92 14.50
N ILE A 44 -7.75 -5.22 14.65
CA ILE A 44 -7.57 -5.84 15.98
C ILE A 44 -6.18 -5.55 16.55
N SER A 45 -5.18 -5.44 15.67
CA SER A 45 -3.80 -5.14 16.06
C SER A 45 -3.59 -3.65 16.37
N GLY A 46 -4.58 -2.79 16.12
CA GLY A 46 -4.45 -1.33 16.28
C GLY A 46 -3.36 -0.74 15.39
N LYS A 47 -3.04 -1.41 14.28
CA LYS A 47 -2.13 -0.88 13.26
C LYS A 47 -2.99 -0.15 12.25
N ASP A 48 -3.29 1.11 12.55
CA ASP A 48 -3.68 2.04 11.50
C ASP A 48 -2.45 2.15 10.58
N ASP A 49 -2.58 1.69 9.33
CA ASP A 49 -1.55 1.80 8.30
C ASP A 49 -1.30 3.29 7.99
N ASP A 50 -0.58 3.99 8.87
CA ASP A 50 0.10 5.25 8.60
C ASP A 50 1.31 4.92 7.70
N GLU A 51 1.07 4.68 6.41
CA GLU A 51 2.12 4.79 5.40
C GLU A 51 1.97 6.13 4.64
N PRO A 52 2.77 7.15 4.96
CA PRO A 52 2.84 8.35 4.15
C PRO A 52 3.69 8.04 2.91
N VAL A 53 3.08 7.49 1.85
CA VAL A 53 3.75 7.44 0.54
C VAL A 53 3.58 8.78 -0.16
N HIS A 54 4.16 9.81 0.46
CA HIS A 54 4.67 10.99 -0.21
C HIS A 54 5.90 10.61 -1.04
N HIS A 55 5.74 9.76 -2.04
CA HIS A 55 6.75 9.56 -3.10
C HIS A 55 6.47 10.50 -4.28
N ARG A 56 6.47 11.81 -3.98
CA ARG A 56 6.48 12.92 -4.98
C ARG A 56 7.25 14.16 -4.49
N LEU A 57 8.22 14.00 -3.59
CA LEU A 57 9.01 15.13 -3.07
C LEU A 57 10.53 15.02 -3.36
N ALA A 58 10.95 14.14 -4.28
CA ALA A 58 12.37 13.94 -4.59
C ALA A 58 12.78 14.35 -6.01
N THR A 59 12.01 15.18 -6.74
CA THR A 59 12.47 15.69 -8.06
C THR A 59 12.12 17.13 -8.40
N GLU A 60 11.38 17.88 -7.58
CA GLU A 60 11.42 19.34 -7.68
C GLU A 60 12.33 19.87 -6.57
N LEU A 61 13.62 19.97 -6.93
CA LEU A 61 14.56 20.85 -6.26
C LEU A 61 13.90 22.24 -6.20
N PRO A 62 13.77 22.87 -5.01
CA PRO A 62 13.38 24.28 -4.95
C PRO A 62 14.34 25.07 -5.83
N PRO A 63 13.85 25.90 -6.78
CA PRO A 63 14.72 26.81 -7.50
C PRO A 63 15.41 27.69 -6.45
N ALA A 64 16.73 27.56 -6.39
CA ALA A 64 17.59 28.26 -5.44
C ALA A 64 17.73 29.75 -5.80
N ASP A 65 16.63 30.45 -6.05
CA ASP A 65 16.61 31.87 -6.47
C ASP A 65 15.36 32.62 -5.97
N GLU A 66 14.96 32.41 -4.72
CA GLU A 66 14.04 33.32 -4.03
C GLU A 66 14.80 34.06 -2.92
N HIS A 67 15.72 34.91 -3.38
CA HIS A 67 16.18 36.06 -2.61
C HIS A 67 14.94 36.80 -2.09
N PRO A 68 14.75 36.99 -0.77
CA PRO A 68 13.65 37.79 -0.27
C PRO A 68 13.96 39.24 -0.62
N VAL A 69 13.43 39.72 -1.75
CA VAL A 69 13.49 41.14 -2.09
C VAL A 69 12.57 41.84 -1.09
N ALA A 70 13.20 42.36 -0.04
CA ALA A 70 12.58 43.21 0.95
C ALA A 70 11.86 44.36 0.25
N HIS A 71 10.53 44.23 0.15
CA HIS A 71 9.64 45.32 -0.14
C HIS A 71 9.53 46.21 1.09
N GLU A 72 10.50 47.08 1.32
CA GLU A 72 10.31 48.25 2.18
C GLU A 72 11.39 49.30 1.85
N GLN A 73 11.00 50.58 1.89
CA GLN A 73 11.91 51.72 2.03
C GLN A 73 12.45 52.40 0.74
N ARG A 74 11.52 52.95 -0.05
CA ARG A 74 11.76 54.25 -0.72
C ARG A 74 10.50 55.12 -0.71
N GLU A 75 9.94 55.30 0.48
CA GLU A 75 9.45 56.62 0.87
C GLU A 75 10.60 57.62 0.70
N ARG A 76 10.28 58.88 0.37
CA ARG A 76 11.15 59.96 -0.14
C ARG A 76 11.24 59.95 -1.68
N ASP A 77 10.24 60.56 -2.32
CA ASP A 77 10.43 61.42 -3.52
C ASP A 77 9.13 62.12 -3.99
N THR A 78 8.21 62.50 -3.08
CA THR A 78 7.10 63.40 -3.47
C THR A 78 7.01 64.62 -2.54
N VAL A 79 8.13 65.33 -2.39
CA VAL A 79 8.13 66.73 -1.96
C VAL A 79 9.05 67.51 -2.89
N SER A 80 8.49 67.98 -4.00
CA SER A 80 8.82 69.23 -4.70
C SER A 80 7.78 69.48 -5.77
#